data_AF-A0A1A2YL36-F1
#
_entry.id   AF-A0A1A2YL36-F1
#
_cell.length_a   1.000
_cell.length_b   1.000
_cell.length_c   1.000
_cell.angle_alpha   90.00
_cell.angle_beta   90.00
_cell.angle_gamma   90.00
#
_symmetry.space_group_name_H-M   'P 1'
#
loop_
_entity.id
_entity.type
_entity.pdbx_description
1 polymer ?
#
loop_
_entity_poly.entity_id
_entity_poly.type
_entity_poly.pdbx_seq_one_letter_code
_entity_poly.pdbx_strand_id
1 'polypeptide(L)'
;MDLKLQRAAVWCGVVALASFGLFFCLIAGLIPPLSPTSSAEHIASTLVANKLRIRIGLAFCMYFVAWFMPFLAAICLRLRQIEGKWGVLSITQIFSGVVVVPGFIFPMMILATATFRPGQRPVEITQTLDDVFWLMFVGIVGTLVVQAAVLAIAAFIDQQNPPVFPRWFGYLNIWYLVLATPGGAVMLFNDGPLAWNGVFAFWIPLVAFSVWIVALVVVMLRSISAQQTAEREVIAA
;
A
#
# COMPACT_ATOMS: atom_id res chain seq x y z
N MET A 1 21.32 15.52 11.20
CA MET A 1 21.59 14.33 10.35
C MET A 1 20.33 13.51 10.14
N ASP A 2 19.58 13.22 11.21
CA ASP A 2 18.36 12.40 11.18
C ASP A 2 17.28 12.88 10.19
N LEU A 3 16.97 14.18 10.15
CA LEU A 3 15.96 14.73 9.22
C LEU A 3 16.32 14.58 7.73
N LYS A 4 17.63 14.49 7.39
CA LYS A 4 18.05 14.21 6.01
C LYS A 4 17.76 12.75 5.64
N LEU A 5 17.98 11.82 6.57
CA LEU A 5 17.66 10.40 6.41
C LEU A 5 16.15 10.18 6.33
N GLN A 6 15.35 10.84 7.16
CA GLN A 6 13.89 10.79 7.06
C GLN A 6 13.39 11.31 5.71
N ARG A 7 13.98 12.39 5.16
CA ARG A 7 13.64 12.87 3.82
C ARG A 7 13.99 11.85 2.74
N ALA A 8 15.18 11.26 2.80
CA ALA A 8 15.58 10.20 1.88
C ALA A 8 14.64 8.99 1.96
N ALA A 9 14.23 8.61 3.17
CA ALA A 9 13.27 7.54 3.41
C ALA A 9 11.90 7.82 2.75
N VAL A 10 11.41 9.06 2.78
CA VAL A 10 10.19 9.44 2.06
C VAL A 10 10.35 9.28 0.54
N TRP A 11 11.50 9.67 -0.02
CA TRP A 11 11.78 9.46 -1.44
C TRP A 11 11.93 7.99 -1.82
N CYS A 12 12.46 7.13 -0.93
CA CYS A 12 12.43 5.68 -1.13
C CYS A 12 10.99 5.19 -1.29
N GLY A 13 10.05 5.71 -0.48
CA GLY A 13 8.62 5.42 -0.63
C GLY A 13 8.06 5.86 -1.99
N VAL A 14 8.41 7.05 -2.47
CA VAL A 14 7.99 7.54 -3.78
C VAL A 14 8.50 6.65 -4.91
N VAL A 15 9.79 6.30 -4.89
CA VAL A 15 10.40 5.40 -5.89
C VAL A 15 9.76 4.03 -5.82
N ALA A 16 9.55 3.48 -4.62
CA ALA A 16 8.91 2.19 -4.42
C ALA A 16 7.50 2.16 -5.01
N LEU A 17 6.67 3.17 -4.71
CA LEU A 17 5.29 3.25 -5.21
C LEU A 17 5.22 3.47 -6.72
N ALA A 18 6.03 4.38 -7.26
CA ALA A 18 6.05 4.67 -8.69
C ALA A 18 6.52 3.44 -9.49
N SER A 19 7.60 2.80 -9.04
CA SER A 19 8.10 1.56 -9.64
C SER A 19 7.08 0.43 -9.49
N PHE A 20 6.48 0.25 -8.31
CA PHE A 20 5.45 -0.76 -8.10
C PHE A 20 4.28 -0.56 -9.07
N GLY A 21 3.73 0.66 -9.16
CA GLY A 21 2.66 0.98 -10.09
C GLY A 21 3.03 0.75 -11.56
N LEU A 22 4.24 1.13 -11.97
CA LEU A 22 4.77 0.87 -13.32
C LEU A 22 4.82 -0.64 -13.62
N PHE A 23 5.45 -1.42 -12.75
CA PHE A 23 5.65 -2.84 -12.98
C PHE A 23 4.37 -3.66 -12.82
N PHE A 24 3.48 -3.26 -11.90
CA PHE A 24 2.21 -3.94 -11.64
C PHE A 24 1.17 -3.63 -12.72
N CYS A 25 0.96 -2.35 -13.03
CA CYS A 25 -0.08 -1.92 -13.95
C CYS A 25 0.35 -2.02 -15.41
N LEU A 26 1.57 -1.58 -15.76
CA LEU A 26 1.98 -1.47 -17.17
C LEU A 26 2.75 -2.69 -17.67
N ILE A 27 3.70 -3.20 -16.89
CA ILE A 27 4.54 -4.33 -17.33
C ILE A 27 3.82 -5.67 -17.14
N ALA A 28 3.37 -5.99 -15.92
CA ALA A 28 2.62 -7.20 -15.68
C ALA A 28 1.23 -7.14 -16.34
N GLY A 29 0.63 -5.95 -16.40
CA GLY A 29 -0.69 -5.74 -16.98
C GLY A 29 -1.77 -6.43 -16.15
N LEU A 30 -1.70 -6.29 -14.82
CA LEU A 30 -2.65 -6.90 -13.87
C LEU A 30 -3.86 -5.99 -13.60
N ILE A 31 -3.86 -4.76 -14.15
CA ILE A 31 -4.98 -3.84 -14.11
C ILE A 31 -5.56 -3.70 -15.52
N PRO A 32 -6.87 -3.95 -15.73
CA PRO A 32 -7.87 -4.38 -14.75
C PRO A 32 -7.69 -5.85 -14.28
N PRO A 33 -8.14 -6.20 -13.06
CA PRO A 33 -8.12 -7.58 -12.57
C PRO A 33 -8.94 -8.53 -13.45
N LEU A 34 -8.52 -9.79 -13.56
CA LEU A 34 -9.36 -10.86 -14.12
C LEU A 34 -10.59 -11.07 -13.24
N SER A 35 -11.74 -11.36 -13.87
CA SER A 35 -12.99 -11.55 -13.12
C SER A 35 -12.96 -12.86 -12.33
N PRO A 36 -13.46 -12.89 -11.07
CA PRO A 36 -13.61 -14.14 -10.31
C PRO A 36 -14.52 -15.16 -11.00
N THR A 37 -15.44 -14.69 -11.84
CA THR A 37 -16.34 -15.53 -12.64
C THR A 37 -15.75 -16.01 -13.97
N SER A 38 -14.48 -15.69 -14.25
CA SER A 38 -13.79 -16.17 -15.46
C SER A 38 -13.61 -17.69 -15.41
N SER A 39 -13.70 -18.35 -16.56
CA SER A 39 -13.41 -19.79 -16.62
C SER A 39 -11.93 -20.08 -16.33
N ALA A 40 -11.65 -21.26 -15.78
CA ALA A 40 -10.29 -21.68 -15.49
C ALA A 40 -9.40 -21.68 -16.75
N GLU A 41 -9.96 -22.07 -17.90
CA GLU A 41 -9.27 -22.06 -19.19
C GLU A 41 -8.91 -20.65 -19.63
N HIS A 42 -9.81 -19.68 -19.41
CA HIS A 42 -9.56 -18.29 -19.75
C HIS A 42 -8.43 -17.69 -18.90
N ILE A 43 -8.44 -17.93 -17.59
CA ILE A 43 -7.37 -17.50 -16.68
C ILE A 43 -6.04 -18.14 -17.10
N ALA A 44 -6.02 -19.46 -17.27
CA ALA A 44 -4.80 -20.19 -17.62
C ALA A 44 -4.21 -19.75 -18.97
N SER A 45 -5.04 -19.60 -20.00
CA SER A 45 -4.60 -19.13 -21.33
C SER A 45 -4.05 -17.71 -21.30
N THR A 46 -4.66 -16.82 -20.52
CA THR A 46 -4.19 -15.44 -20.32
C THR A 46 -2.81 -15.41 -19.65
N LEU A 47 -2.60 -16.23 -18.61
CA LEU A 47 -1.30 -16.33 -17.93
C LEU A 47 -0.23 -16.97 -18.83
N VAL A 48 -0.58 -17.95 -19.66
CA VAL A 48 0.33 -18.56 -20.64
C VAL A 48 0.78 -17.52 -21.68
N ALA A 49 -0.16 -16.78 -22.25
CA ALA A 49 0.10 -15.77 -23.27
C ALA A 49 1.02 -14.64 -22.76
N ASN A 50 0.88 -14.29 -21.48
CA ASN A 50 1.55 -13.14 -20.87
C ASN A 50 2.66 -13.51 -19.88
N LYS A 51 3.13 -14.78 -19.88
CA LYS A 51 4.01 -15.32 -18.83
C LYS A 51 5.27 -14.48 -18.57
N LEU A 52 5.95 -14.01 -19.63
CA LEU A 52 7.22 -13.31 -19.48
C LEU A 52 7.00 -11.92 -18.89
N ARG A 53 6.02 -11.18 -19.42
CA ARG A 53 5.68 -9.83 -18.94
C ARG A 53 5.23 -9.85 -17.47
N ILE A 54 4.41 -10.84 -17.10
CA ILE A 54 3.92 -10.98 -15.72
C ILE A 54 5.08 -11.29 -14.79
N ARG A 55 5.94 -12.26 -15.11
CA ARG A 55 7.10 -12.60 -14.26
C ARG A 55 8.06 -11.43 -14.08
N ILE A 56 8.36 -10.68 -15.16
CA ILE A 56 9.21 -9.49 -15.07
C ILE A 56 8.56 -8.47 -14.14
N GLY A 57 7.29 -8.16 -14.37
CA GLY A 57 6.56 -7.22 -13.52
C GLY A 57 6.53 -7.65 -12.05
N LEU A 58 6.21 -8.91 -11.76
CA LEU A 58 6.19 -9.45 -10.39
C LEU A 58 7.56 -9.40 -9.71
N ALA A 59 8.63 -9.78 -10.42
CA ALA A 59 9.99 -9.74 -9.87
C ALA A 59 10.41 -8.32 -9.46
N PHE A 60 10.14 -7.33 -10.31
CA PHE A 60 10.44 -5.94 -9.98
C PHE A 60 9.49 -5.36 -8.93
N CYS A 61 8.20 -5.73 -8.93
CA CYS A 61 7.28 -5.34 -7.86
C CYS A 61 7.79 -5.79 -6.48
N MET A 62 8.20 -7.05 -6.37
CA MET A 62 8.77 -7.61 -5.14
C MET A 62 10.10 -6.93 -4.76
N TYR A 63 10.93 -6.59 -5.73
CA TYR A 63 12.19 -5.88 -5.46
C TYR A 63 11.93 -4.46 -4.92
N PHE A 64 11.07 -3.69 -5.57
CA PHE A 64 10.83 -2.29 -5.22
C PHE A 64 9.92 -2.11 -4.01
N VAL A 65 9.01 -3.05 -3.70
CA VAL A 65 8.15 -2.92 -2.52
C VAL A 65 8.94 -2.95 -1.21
N ALA A 66 10.10 -3.61 -1.17
CA ALA A 66 11.00 -3.59 -0.01
C ALA A 66 11.56 -2.18 0.28
N TRP A 67 11.71 -1.34 -0.76
CA TRP A 67 12.17 0.04 -0.62
C TRP A 67 11.12 0.96 0.03
N PHE A 68 9.92 0.43 0.29
CA PHE A 68 8.89 1.12 1.05
C PHE A 68 9.16 1.10 2.57
N MET A 69 9.99 0.17 3.07
CA MET A 69 10.28 0.02 4.50
C MET A 69 10.86 1.29 5.15
N PRO A 70 11.84 2.01 4.55
CA PRO A 70 12.31 3.27 5.10
C PRO A 70 11.19 4.31 5.26
N PHE A 71 10.28 4.40 4.29
CA PHE A 71 9.15 5.33 4.36
C PHE A 71 8.23 5.00 5.53
N LEU A 72 7.91 3.73 5.75
CA LEU A 72 7.15 3.26 6.91
C LEU A 72 7.86 3.61 8.23
N ALA A 73 9.17 3.46 8.30
CA ALA A 73 9.96 3.85 9.47
C ALA A 73 9.88 5.37 9.72
N ALA A 74 9.95 6.19 8.67
CA ALA A 74 9.80 7.65 8.80
C ALA A 74 8.43 8.04 9.37
N ILE A 75 7.35 7.37 8.95
CA ILE A 75 6.00 7.60 9.49
C ILE A 75 5.96 7.25 10.99
N CYS A 76 6.54 6.12 11.39
CA CYS A 76 6.61 5.71 12.80
C CYS A 76 7.34 6.75 13.66
N LEU A 77 8.45 7.30 13.16
CA LEU A 77 9.21 8.34 13.87
C LEU A 77 8.40 9.63 14.05
N ARG A 78 7.56 9.99 13.06
CA ARG A 78 6.67 11.15 13.16
C ARG A 78 5.57 10.95 14.19
N LEU A 79 4.98 9.76 14.25
CA LEU A 79 4.01 9.43 15.30
C LEU A 79 4.65 9.45 16.69
N ARG A 80 5.86 8.91 16.83
CA ARG A 80 6.61 8.95 18.09
C ARG A 80 6.86 10.37 18.54
N GLN A 81 7.17 11.26 17.60
CA GLN A 81 7.35 12.69 17.88
C GLN A 81 6.06 13.30 18.42
N ILE A 82 4.91 13.01 17.80
CA ILE A 82 3.60 13.50 18.26
C ILE A 82 3.26 12.96 19.66
N GLU A 83 3.50 11.68 19.91
CA GLU A 83 3.22 11.06 21.22
C GLU A 83 4.25 11.44 22.30
N GLY A 84 5.41 11.99 21.93
CA GLY A 84 6.55 12.24 22.82
C GLY A 84 7.26 10.98 23.35
N LYS A 85 6.72 9.80 23.06
CA LYS A 85 7.23 8.48 23.48
C LYS A 85 6.79 7.40 22.49
N TRP A 86 7.23 6.17 22.69
CA TRP A 86 6.67 5.01 21.98
C TRP A 86 5.30 4.65 22.57
N GLY A 87 4.27 5.38 22.15
CA GLY A 87 2.89 5.17 22.57
C GLY A 87 2.13 4.20 21.66
N VAL A 88 0.83 4.05 21.94
CA VAL A 88 -0.02 3.09 21.24
C VAL A 88 -0.07 3.40 19.74
N LEU A 89 -0.13 4.67 19.33
CA LEU A 89 -0.20 5.02 17.90
C LEU A 89 1.08 4.63 17.16
N SER A 90 2.25 4.94 17.73
CA SER A 90 3.55 4.61 17.12
C SER A 90 3.77 3.11 17.05
N ILE A 91 3.42 2.37 18.10
CA ILE A 91 3.57 0.91 18.15
C ILE A 91 2.59 0.23 17.19
N THR A 92 1.34 0.66 17.14
CA THR A 92 0.36 0.17 16.15
C THR A 92 0.81 0.46 14.72
N GLN A 93 1.43 1.62 14.46
CA GLN A 93 1.99 1.93 13.15
C GLN A 93 3.16 1.00 12.79
N ILE A 94 4.02 0.64 13.75
CA ILE A 94 5.10 -0.33 13.50
C ILE A 94 4.51 -1.68 13.10
N PHE A 95 3.58 -2.23 13.90
CA PHE A 95 2.97 -3.53 13.62
C PHE A 95 2.26 -3.55 12.27
N SER A 96 1.45 -2.53 11.99
CA SER A 96 0.74 -2.43 10.71
C SER A 96 1.70 -2.21 9.54
N GLY A 97 2.74 -1.38 9.70
CA GLY A 97 3.77 -1.15 8.69
C GLY A 97 4.57 -2.42 8.36
N VAL A 98 4.93 -3.22 9.36
CA VAL A 98 5.63 -4.51 9.16
C VAL A 98 4.80 -5.47 8.31
N VAL A 99 3.47 -5.41 8.39
CA VAL A 99 2.57 -6.26 7.59
C VAL A 99 2.43 -5.80 6.14
N VAL A 100 2.60 -4.51 5.85
CA VAL A 100 2.41 -3.96 4.49
C VAL A 100 3.30 -4.66 3.46
N VAL A 101 4.61 -4.70 3.68
CA VAL A 101 5.54 -5.22 2.67
C VAL A 101 5.35 -6.73 2.42
N PRO A 102 5.28 -7.60 3.44
CA PRO A 102 4.91 -9.00 3.25
C PRO A 102 3.53 -9.19 2.61
N GLY A 103 2.56 -8.36 2.98
CA GLY A 103 1.20 -8.40 2.43
C GLY A 103 1.15 -8.10 0.93
N PHE A 104 2.16 -7.41 0.38
CA PHE A 104 2.35 -7.30 -1.06
C PHE A 104 3.25 -8.40 -1.64
N ILE A 105 4.31 -8.83 -0.95
CA ILE A 105 5.23 -9.86 -1.47
C ILE A 105 4.55 -11.23 -1.60
N PHE A 106 3.81 -11.66 -0.57
CA PHE A 106 3.20 -13.00 -0.56
C PHE A 106 2.20 -13.24 -1.69
N PRO A 107 1.22 -12.37 -1.98
CA PRO A 107 0.38 -12.56 -3.15
C PRO A 107 1.23 -12.66 -4.44
N MET A 108 2.21 -11.78 -4.63
CA MET A 108 3.05 -11.83 -5.84
C MET A 108 3.80 -13.16 -5.98
N MET A 109 4.22 -13.77 -4.87
CA MET A 109 4.84 -15.11 -4.89
C MET A 109 3.84 -16.19 -5.33
N ILE A 110 2.58 -16.09 -4.92
CA ILE A 110 1.51 -17.01 -5.37
C ILE A 110 1.30 -16.87 -6.88
N LEU A 111 1.15 -15.65 -7.39
CA LEU A 111 0.97 -15.44 -8.84
C LEU A 111 2.23 -15.78 -9.65
N ALA A 112 3.42 -15.52 -9.10
CA ALA A 112 4.68 -15.95 -9.70
C ALA A 112 4.73 -17.48 -9.80
N THR A 113 4.22 -18.18 -8.79
CA THR A 113 4.11 -19.65 -8.81
C THR A 113 3.16 -20.10 -9.91
N ALA A 114 1.98 -19.48 -10.05
CA ALA A 114 1.02 -19.78 -11.12
C ALA A 114 1.66 -19.61 -12.51
N THR A 115 2.45 -18.55 -12.68
CA THR A 115 3.09 -18.22 -13.95
C THR A 115 4.43 -18.93 -14.18
N PHE A 116 5.02 -19.64 -13.21
CA PHE A 116 6.35 -20.27 -13.32
C PHE A 116 6.40 -21.49 -14.26
N ARG A 117 5.29 -22.24 -14.38
CA ARG A 117 5.13 -23.36 -15.32
C ARG A 117 3.73 -23.29 -15.97
N PRO A 118 3.43 -22.22 -16.72
CA PRO A 118 2.09 -21.99 -17.22
C PRO A 118 1.81 -22.98 -18.35
N GLY A 119 0.61 -23.59 -18.35
CA GLY A 119 0.21 -24.60 -19.32
C GLY A 119 0.72 -26.03 -19.05
N GLN A 120 1.54 -26.23 -18.01
CA GLN A 120 1.98 -27.57 -17.57
C GLN A 120 1.19 -28.11 -16.37
N ARG A 121 0.28 -27.30 -15.83
CA ARG A 121 -0.57 -27.65 -14.68
C ARG A 121 -2.04 -27.73 -15.12
N PRO A 122 -2.86 -28.52 -14.42
CA PRO A 122 -4.32 -28.44 -14.54
C PRO A 122 -4.82 -27.01 -14.35
N VAL A 123 -5.83 -26.61 -15.12
CA VAL A 123 -6.33 -25.23 -15.17
C VAL A 123 -6.95 -24.81 -13.84
N GLU A 124 -7.52 -25.75 -13.09
CA GLU A 124 -8.16 -25.54 -11.79
C GLU A 124 -7.12 -25.17 -10.72
N ILE A 125 -5.91 -25.75 -10.78
CA ILE A 125 -4.80 -25.38 -9.89
C ILE A 125 -4.33 -23.96 -10.20
N THR A 126 -4.26 -23.60 -11.48
CA THR A 126 -3.90 -22.23 -11.89
C THR A 126 -4.95 -21.22 -11.45
N GLN A 127 -6.24 -21.54 -11.59
CA GLN A 127 -7.34 -20.71 -11.09
C GLN A 127 -7.24 -20.52 -9.58
N THR A 128 -7.06 -21.60 -8.81
CA THR A 128 -6.92 -21.53 -7.35
C THR A 128 -5.78 -20.59 -6.93
N LEU A 129 -4.65 -20.60 -7.64
CA LEU A 129 -3.52 -19.71 -7.35
C LEU A 129 -3.84 -18.25 -7.72
N ASP A 130 -4.58 -18.00 -8.80
CA ASP A 130 -5.04 -16.66 -9.17
C ASP A 130 -6.03 -16.10 -8.13
N ASP A 131 -6.97 -16.93 -7.66
CA ASP A 131 -7.94 -16.58 -6.63
C ASP A 131 -7.23 -16.22 -5.31
N VAL A 132 -6.31 -17.07 -4.85
CA VAL A 132 -5.51 -16.81 -3.63
C VAL A 132 -4.69 -15.52 -3.78
N PHE A 133 -4.12 -15.28 -4.96
CA PHE A 133 -3.41 -14.03 -5.25
C PHE A 133 -4.32 -12.81 -5.06
N TRP A 134 -5.49 -12.77 -5.71
CA TRP A 134 -6.38 -11.62 -5.65
C TRP A 134 -7.00 -11.42 -4.26
N LEU A 135 -7.41 -12.50 -3.60
CA LEU A 135 -7.95 -12.44 -2.24
C LEU A 135 -6.92 -11.91 -1.24
N MET A 136 -5.65 -12.34 -1.33
CA MET A 136 -4.57 -11.81 -0.49
C MET A 136 -4.25 -10.35 -0.84
N PHE A 137 -4.18 -10.01 -2.13
CA PHE A 137 -3.78 -8.68 -2.58
C PHE A 137 -4.81 -7.62 -2.24
N VAL A 138 -6.10 -7.88 -2.48
CA VAL A 138 -7.20 -6.96 -2.13
C VAL A 138 -7.51 -7.01 -0.63
N GLY A 139 -7.40 -8.19 -0.01
CA GLY A 139 -7.71 -8.42 1.40
C GLY A 139 -6.79 -7.72 2.41
N ILE A 140 -5.63 -7.20 2.00
CA ILE A 140 -4.70 -6.45 2.87
C ILE A 140 -5.31 -5.14 3.44
N VAL A 141 -6.45 -4.72 2.90
CA VAL A 141 -7.07 -3.43 3.20
C VAL A 141 -7.27 -3.16 4.70
N GLY A 142 -7.52 -4.19 5.51
CA GLY A 142 -7.65 -4.05 6.96
C GLY A 142 -6.41 -3.41 7.61
N THR A 143 -5.21 -3.80 7.17
CA THR A 143 -3.94 -3.22 7.64
C THR A 143 -3.80 -1.75 7.24
N LEU A 144 -4.26 -1.38 6.04
CA LEU A 144 -4.20 -0.01 5.56
C LEU A 144 -5.23 0.90 6.26
N VAL A 145 -6.43 0.37 6.54
CA VAL A 145 -7.47 1.05 7.32
C VAL A 145 -6.97 1.36 8.73
N VAL A 146 -6.28 0.42 9.38
CA VAL A 146 -5.67 0.66 10.71
C VAL A 146 -4.63 1.77 10.66
N GLN A 147 -3.74 1.79 9.65
CA GLN A 147 -2.77 2.88 9.50
C GLN A 147 -3.44 4.24 9.30
N ALA A 148 -4.48 4.28 8.47
CA ALA A 148 -5.25 5.50 8.25
C ALA A 148 -5.90 5.99 9.55
N ALA A 149 -6.51 5.09 10.33
CA ALA A 149 -7.09 5.45 11.62
C ALA A 149 -6.05 6.00 12.59
N VAL A 150 -4.87 5.38 12.67
CA VAL A 150 -3.74 5.85 13.50
C VAL A 150 -3.31 7.26 13.09
N LEU A 151 -3.13 7.51 11.80
CA LEU A 151 -2.74 8.83 11.27
C LEU A 151 -3.84 9.89 11.45
N ALA A 152 -5.12 9.48 11.33
CA ALA A 152 -6.25 10.37 11.61
C ALA A 152 -6.24 10.84 13.06
N ILE A 153 -6.14 9.90 14.01
CA ILE A 153 -6.09 10.21 15.44
C ILE A 153 -4.89 11.11 15.73
N ALA A 154 -3.71 10.76 15.23
CA ALA A 154 -2.48 11.53 15.41
C ALA A 154 -2.64 12.98 14.94
N ALA A 155 -3.26 13.21 13.77
CA ALA A 155 -3.48 14.55 13.24
C ALA A 155 -4.44 15.42 14.07
N PHE A 156 -5.32 14.80 14.87
CA PHE A 156 -6.24 15.54 15.75
C PHE A 156 -5.69 15.77 17.16
N ILE A 157 -4.82 14.88 17.66
CA ILE A 157 -4.22 15.03 19.00
C ILE A 157 -2.90 15.81 18.99
N ASP A 158 -2.32 16.07 17.81
CA ASP A 158 -1.05 16.78 17.68
C ASP A 158 -1.16 18.22 18.20
N GLN A 159 -0.34 18.53 19.21
CA GLN A 159 -0.26 19.83 19.89
C GLN A 159 1.03 20.59 19.55
N GLN A 160 1.86 20.09 18.64
CA GLN A 160 3.10 20.76 18.26
C GLN A 160 2.85 22.06 17.50
N ASN A 161 3.80 22.98 17.60
CA ASN A 161 3.79 24.24 16.87
C ASN A 161 5.12 24.41 16.10
N PRO A 162 5.15 24.23 14.77
CA PRO A 162 4.02 23.85 13.89
C PRO A 162 3.60 22.37 14.05
N PRO A 163 2.33 22.01 13.73
CA PRO A 163 1.88 20.63 13.81
C PRO A 163 2.62 19.74 12.79
N VAL A 164 2.98 18.53 13.20
CA VAL A 164 3.55 17.49 12.34
C VAL A 164 2.54 17.06 11.30
N PHE A 165 1.28 16.84 11.70
CA PHE A 165 0.18 16.51 10.80
C PHE A 165 -0.93 17.56 10.86
N PRO A 166 -1.27 18.22 9.75
CA PRO A 166 -2.33 19.23 9.74
C PRO A 166 -3.72 18.57 9.83
N ARG A 167 -4.72 19.29 10.38
CA ARG A 167 -6.08 18.74 10.59
C ARG A 167 -6.77 18.26 9.31
N TRP A 168 -6.54 18.90 8.17
CA TRP A 168 -7.08 18.45 6.88
C TRP A 168 -6.59 17.03 6.53
N PHE A 169 -5.36 16.69 6.93
CA PHE A 169 -4.81 15.35 6.72
C PHE A 169 -5.54 14.33 7.60
N GLY A 170 -5.95 14.71 8.81
CA GLY A 170 -6.83 13.90 9.65
C GLY A 170 -8.15 13.54 8.97
N TYR A 171 -8.83 14.54 8.39
CA TYR A 171 -10.06 14.32 7.61
C TYR A 171 -9.83 13.47 6.36
N LEU A 172 -8.70 13.65 5.67
CA LEU A 172 -8.35 12.80 4.51
C LEU A 172 -8.15 11.34 4.91
N ASN A 173 -7.54 11.08 6.06
CA ASN A 173 -7.38 9.70 6.57
C ASN A 173 -8.74 9.07 6.91
N ILE A 174 -9.68 9.84 7.48
CA ILE A 174 -11.07 9.40 7.69
C ILE A 174 -11.76 9.12 6.35
N TRP A 175 -11.57 9.98 5.36
CA TRP A 175 -12.11 9.74 4.03
C TRP A 175 -11.58 8.44 3.42
N TYR A 176 -10.25 8.23 3.47
CA TYR A 176 -9.63 7.03 2.94
C TYR A 176 -10.10 5.77 3.67
N LEU A 177 -10.15 5.77 5.01
CA LEU A 177 -10.57 4.58 5.76
C LEU A 177 -12.01 4.17 5.44
N VAL A 178 -12.91 5.14 5.25
CA VAL A 178 -14.31 4.85 4.87
C VAL A 178 -14.37 4.25 3.47
N LEU A 179 -13.64 4.81 2.50
CA LEU A 179 -13.65 4.33 1.12
C LEU A 179 -12.89 3.01 0.91
N ALA A 180 -11.91 2.71 1.76
CA ALA A 180 -11.12 1.49 1.67
C ALA A 180 -11.86 0.29 2.31
N THR A 181 -12.63 0.50 3.38
CA THR A 181 -13.33 -0.56 4.13
C THR A 181 -14.09 -1.57 3.25
N PRO A 182 -14.83 -1.18 2.20
CA PRO A 182 -15.53 -2.13 1.32
C PRO A 182 -14.62 -3.16 0.63
N GLY A 183 -13.31 -2.88 0.47
CA GLY A 183 -12.34 -3.86 -0.03
C GLY A 183 -12.25 -5.13 0.82
N GLY A 184 -12.61 -5.06 2.11
CA GLY A 184 -12.60 -6.22 3.01
C GLY A 184 -13.72 -7.22 2.71
N ALA A 185 -14.77 -6.78 1.99
CA ALA A 185 -15.88 -7.63 1.60
C ALA A 185 -15.52 -8.61 0.47
N VAL A 186 -14.31 -8.51 -0.11
CA VAL A 186 -13.85 -9.37 -1.21
C VAL A 186 -13.88 -10.86 -0.86
N MET A 187 -13.80 -11.21 0.43
CA MET A 187 -13.88 -12.58 0.93
C MET A 187 -15.29 -13.16 0.92
N LEU A 188 -16.31 -12.32 0.70
CA LEU A 188 -17.72 -12.68 0.81
C LEU A 188 -18.41 -12.81 -0.56
N PHE A 189 -17.86 -12.17 -1.61
CA PHE A 189 -18.52 -12.03 -2.90
C PHE A 189 -17.61 -12.47 -4.05
N ASN A 190 -18.10 -13.38 -4.87
CA ASN A 190 -17.42 -13.88 -6.07
C ASN A 190 -17.92 -13.20 -7.37
N ASP A 191 -18.91 -12.32 -7.29
CA ASP A 191 -19.40 -11.53 -8.42
C ASP A 191 -20.01 -10.20 -7.95
N GLY A 192 -20.21 -9.29 -8.90
CA GLY A 192 -20.85 -8.00 -8.66
C GLY A 192 -19.89 -6.93 -8.10
N PRO A 193 -20.44 -5.82 -7.58
CA PRO A 193 -19.64 -4.61 -7.32
C PRO A 193 -18.72 -4.73 -6.08
N LEU A 194 -18.87 -5.79 -5.27
CA LEU A 194 -18.05 -6.10 -4.10
C LEU A 194 -17.04 -7.25 -4.33
N ALA A 195 -17.00 -7.84 -5.52
CA ALA A 195 -15.96 -8.80 -5.90
C ALA A 195 -14.61 -8.10 -6.14
N TRP A 196 -13.49 -8.85 -6.22
CA TRP A 196 -12.14 -8.26 -6.31
C TRP A 196 -11.87 -7.43 -7.58
N ASN A 197 -12.73 -7.52 -8.59
CA ASN A 197 -12.70 -6.69 -9.79
C ASN A 197 -13.79 -5.60 -9.81
N GLY A 198 -14.62 -5.54 -8.76
CA GLY A 198 -15.79 -4.68 -8.62
C GLY A 198 -15.46 -3.24 -8.21
N VAL A 199 -16.43 -2.35 -8.39
CA VAL A 199 -16.26 -0.90 -8.15
C VAL A 199 -15.95 -0.58 -6.68
N PHE A 200 -16.64 -1.22 -5.73
CA PHE A 200 -16.48 -0.94 -4.30
C PHE A 200 -15.27 -1.63 -3.69
N ALA A 201 -14.98 -2.87 -4.09
CA ALA A 201 -13.88 -3.61 -3.48
C ALA A 201 -12.52 -3.35 -4.16
N PHE A 202 -12.51 -2.86 -5.40
CA PHE A 202 -11.28 -2.62 -6.14
C PHE A 202 -11.08 -1.15 -6.54
N TRP A 203 -11.96 -0.61 -7.39
CA TRP A 203 -11.70 0.68 -8.05
C TRP A 203 -11.74 1.88 -7.11
N ILE A 204 -12.74 1.95 -6.23
CA ILE A 204 -12.84 3.01 -5.22
C ILE A 204 -11.62 2.96 -4.27
N PRO A 205 -11.28 1.81 -3.64
CA PRO A 205 -10.08 1.70 -2.83
C PRO A 205 -8.79 2.05 -3.57
N LEU A 206 -8.64 1.66 -4.83
CA LEU A 206 -7.46 1.96 -5.65
C LEU A 206 -7.28 3.47 -5.85
N VAL A 207 -8.34 4.18 -6.22
CA VAL A 207 -8.30 5.65 -6.38
C VAL A 207 -8.09 6.32 -5.03
N ALA A 208 -8.79 5.88 -3.98
CA ALA A 208 -8.67 6.43 -2.65
C ALA A 208 -7.25 6.27 -2.09
N PHE A 209 -6.65 5.09 -2.26
CA PHE A 209 -5.26 4.80 -1.91
C PHE A 209 -4.28 5.71 -2.66
N SER A 210 -4.51 5.90 -3.97
CA SER A 210 -3.66 6.76 -4.81
C SER A 210 -3.65 8.21 -4.33
N VAL A 211 -4.82 8.76 -3.97
CA VAL A 211 -4.93 10.11 -3.41
C VAL A 211 -4.29 10.17 -2.02
N TRP A 212 -4.60 9.21 -1.15
CA TRP A 212 -4.12 9.14 0.21
C TRP A 212 -2.59 9.07 0.28
N ILE A 213 -1.97 8.22 -0.55
CA ILE A 213 -0.52 8.01 -0.51
C ILE A 213 0.25 9.23 -1.01
N VAL A 214 -0.26 9.92 -2.04
CA VAL A 214 0.32 11.18 -2.53
C VAL A 214 0.23 12.25 -1.44
N ALA A 215 -0.91 12.39 -0.79
CA ALA A 215 -1.09 13.34 0.31
C ALA A 215 -0.17 13.02 1.49
N LEU A 216 -0.03 11.75 1.86
CA LEU A 216 0.88 11.30 2.92
C LEU A 216 2.33 11.67 2.59
N VAL A 217 2.81 11.41 1.37
CA VAL A 217 4.16 11.84 0.92
C VAL A 217 4.33 13.36 1.06
N VAL A 218 3.36 14.14 0.57
CA VAL A 218 3.42 15.62 0.63
C VAL A 218 3.46 16.11 2.08
N VAL A 219 2.61 15.57 2.95
CA VAL A 219 2.55 15.94 4.37
C VAL A 219 3.85 15.56 5.08
N MET A 220 4.40 14.37 4.82
CA MET A 220 5.68 13.93 5.38
C MET A 220 6.84 14.84 4.96
N LEU A 221 6.94 15.21 3.67
CA LEU A 221 7.99 16.12 3.19
C LEU A 221 7.85 17.52 3.80
N ARG A 222 6.60 18.01 3.95
CA ARG A 222 6.32 19.31 4.57
C ARG A 222 6.67 19.31 6.06
N SER A 223 6.28 18.28 6.81
CA SER A 223 6.55 18.19 8.25
C SER A 223 8.06 18.11 8.53
N ILE A 224 8.81 17.33 7.74
CA ILE A 224 10.28 17.27 7.82
C ILE A 224 10.89 18.65 7.55
N SER A 225 10.38 19.38 6.57
CA SER A 225 10.91 20.70 6.21
C SER A 225 10.60 21.75 7.27
N ALA A 226 9.39 21.74 7.84
CA ALA A 226 9.00 22.63 8.92
C ALA A 226 9.88 22.43 10.17
N GLN A 227 10.16 21.17 10.54
CA GLN A 227 11.05 20.87 11.66
C GLN A 227 12.49 21.34 11.40
N GLN A 228 13.01 21.16 10.18
CA GLN A 228 14.34 21.66 9.82
C GLN A 228 14.46 23.18 9.97
N THR A 229 13.41 23.93 9.64
CA THR A 229 13.38 25.39 9.81
C THR A 229 13.38 25.75 11.29
N ALA A 230 12.51 25.13 12.09
CA ALA A 230 12.44 25.37 13.53
C ALA A 230 13.77 25.06 14.25
N GLU A 231 14.44 23.96 13.91
CA GLU A 231 15.77 23.62 14.46
C GLU A 231 16.84 24.66 14.11
N ARG A 232 16.77 25.28 12.91
CA ARG A 232 17.72 26.32 12.50
C ARG A 232 17.48 27.64 13.23
N GLU A 233 16.23 28.02 13.44
CA GLU A 233 15.88 29.24 14.17
C GLU A 233 16.36 29.18 15.63
N VAL A 234 16.22 28.02 16.28
CA VAL A 234 16.72 27.80 17.64
C VAL A 234 18.25 27.87 17.72
N ILE A 235 18.97 27.40 16.70
CA ILE A 235 20.45 27.49 16.66
C ILE A 235 20.92 28.93 16.39
N ALA A 236 20.10 29.72 15.69
CA ALA A 236 20.44 31.09 15.32
C ALA A 236 20.10 32.14 16.41
N ALA A 237 19.23 31.80 17.37
CA ALA A 237 18.84 32.62 18.51
C ALA A 237 19.81 32.46 19.69
#